data_AF-A0A7G8J7B3-F1
#
_entry.id   AF-A0A7G8J7B3-F1
#
_cell.length_a   1.000
_cell.length_b   1.000
_cell.length_c   1.000
_cell.angle_alpha   90.00
_cell.angle_beta   90.00
_cell.angle_gamma   90.00
#
_symmetry.space_group_name_H-M   'P 1'
#
loop_
_entity.id
_entity.type
_entity.pdbx_description
1 polymer ?
#
loop_
_entity_poly.entity_id
_entity_poly.type
_entity_poly.pdbx_seq_one_letter_code
_entity_poly.pdbx_strand_id
1 'polypeptide(L)' 'MPEQKFLDQVEAPGHVLITARGADAVNAEARRKGLKFPAVGYWSPDNVCFSNPPKGDCNGLFTR' A
#
# COMPACT_ATOMS: atom_id res chain seq x y z
N MET A 1 1.74 9.36 0.88
CA MET A 1 1.90 9.88 -0.50
C MET A 1 0.72 10.81 -0.79
N PRO A 2 0.80 11.85 -1.63
CA PRO A 2 -0.39 12.56 -2.14
C PRO A 2 -1.23 11.64 -3.04
N GLU A 3 -2.55 11.83 -3.08
CA GLU A 3 -3.48 10.98 -3.84
C GLU A 3 -3.15 10.92 -5.33
N GLN A 4 -3.00 12.06 -6.01
CA GLN A 4 -2.68 12.07 -7.44
C GLN A 4 -1.41 11.29 -7.76
N LYS A 5 -0.35 11.53 -6.98
CA LYS A 5 0.92 10.80 -7.13
C LYS A 5 0.74 9.30 -6.89
N PHE A 6 -0.16 8.89 -6.01
CA PHE A 6 -0.45 7.49 -5.78
C PHE A 6 -1.19 6.86 -6.97
N LEU A 7 -2.21 7.54 -7.51
CA LEU A 7 -2.95 7.08 -8.68
C LEU A 7 -2.05 6.91 -9.91
N ASP A 8 -1.18 7.90 -10.18
CA ASP A 8 -0.23 7.84 -11.29
C ASP A 8 0.72 6.61 -11.18
N GLN A 9 1.05 6.22 -9.95
CA GLN A 9 1.94 5.08 -9.70
C GLN A 9 1.19 3.74 -9.79
N VAL A 10 -0.09 3.68 -9.44
CA VAL A 10 -0.91 2.46 -9.61
C VAL A 10 -1.02 2.08 -11.08
N GLU A 11 -1.07 3.06 -11.98
CA GLU A 11 -1.14 2.85 -13.43
C GLU A 11 0.22 2.47 -14.05
N ALA A 12 1.32 2.63 -13.32
CA ALA A 12 2.65 2.36 -13.87
C ALA A 12 2.93 0.85 -14.01
N PRO A 13 3.54 0.41 -15.13
CA PRO A 13 3.83 -1.00 -15.37
C PRO A 13 4.73 -1.63 -14.28
N GLY A 14 4.43 -2.87 -13.91
CA GLY A 14 5.22 -3.62 -12.93
C GLY A 14 4.90 -3.30 -11.47
N HIS A 15 4.00 -2.36 -11.21
CA HIS A 15 3.45 -2.12 -9.88
C HIS A 15 2.28 -3.05 -9.57
N VAL A 16 2.17 -3.37 -8.28
CA VAL A 16 1.14 -4.22 -7.70
C VAL A 16 0.54 -3.48 -6.52
N LEU A 17 -0.77 -3.23 -6.61
CA LEU A 17 -1.56 -2.63 -5.55
C LEU A 17 -2.07 -3.71 -4.59
N ILE A 18 -1.86 -3.49 -3.29
CA ILE A 18 -2.39 -4.32 -2.20
C ILE A 18 -3.22 -3.45 -1.28
N THR A 19 -4.46 -3.86 -1.01
CA THR A 19 -5.36 -3.16 -0.08
C THR A 19 -5.69 -4.08 1.09
N ALA A 20 -5.47 -3.59 2.31
CA ALA A 20 -5.85 -4.29 3.54
C ALA A 20 -5.98 -3.32 4.72
N ARG A 21 -6.55 -3.78 5.84
CA ARG A 21 -6.75 -2.94 7.03
C ARG A 21 -5.43 -2.68 7.76
N GLY A 22 -4.85 -1.49 7.55
CA GLY A 22 -3.56 -1.07 8.11
C GLY A 22 -2.34 -1.59 7.34
N ALA A 23 -1.21 -0.89 7.51
CA ALA A 23 0.03 -1.14 6.78
C ALA A 23 0.63 -2.54 7.07
N ASP A 24 0.44 -3.07 8.28
CA ASP A 24 0.94 -4.41 8.64
C ASP A 24 0.24 -5.52 7.86
N ALA A 25 -1.08 -5.42 7.69
CA ALA A 25 -1.85 -6.38 6.91
C ALA A 25 -1.47 -6.32 5.42
N VAL A 26 -1.28 -5.10 4.89
CA VAL A 26 -0.78 -4.86 3.53
C VAL A 26 0.58 -5.52 3.34
N ASN A 27 1.50 -5.31 4.29
CA ASN A 27 2.84 -5.89 4.23
C ASN A 27 2.84 -7.41 4.37
N ALA A 28 1.96 -7.97 5.19
CA ALA A 28 1.80 -9.41 5.29
C ALA A 28 1.34 -10.02 3.95
N GLU A 29 0.39 -9.38 3.26
CA GLU A 29 -0.08 -9.84 1.96
C GLU A 29 0.98 -9.68 0.86
N ALA A 30 1.72 -8.57 0.86
CA ALA A 30 2.82 -8.35 -0.08
C ALA A 30 3.91 -9.42 0.06
N ARG A 31 4.26 -9.81 1.30
CA ARG A 31 5.20 -10.92 1.56
C ARG A 31 4.67 -12.25 1.05
N ARG A 32 3.39 -12.56 1.28
CA ARG A 32 2.75 -13.80 0.76
C ARG A 32 2.78 -13.88 -0.77
N LYS A 33 2.73 -12.74 -1.45
CA LYS A 33 2.83 -12.65 -2.92
C LYS A 33 4.27 -12.58 -3.46
N GLY A 34 5.27 -12.60 -2.58
CA GLY A 34 6.69 -12.50 -2.97
C GLY A 34 7.06 -11.14 -3.57
N LEU A 35 6.35 -10.07 -3.21
CA LEU A 35 6.62 -8.73 -3.73
C LEU A 35 7.86 -8.11 -3.07
N LYS A 36 8.51 -7.19 -3.78
CA LYS A 36 9.74 -6.54 -3.33
C LYS A 36 9.47 -5.48 -2.26
N PHE A 37 10.41 -5.40 -1.32
CA PHE A 37 10.44 -4.39 -0.28
C PHE A 37 11.64 -3.43 -0.48
N PRO A 38 11.55 -2.17 -0.02
CA PRO A 38 10.38 -1.55 0.61
C PRO A 38 9.24 -1.29 -0.38
N ALA A 39 8.03 -1.07 0.12
CA ALA A 39 6.92 -0.58 -0.70
C ALA A 39 7.32 0.74 -1.39
N VAL A 40 6.83 0.95 -2.61
CA VAL A 40 6.95 2.22 -3.34
C VAL A 40 6.24 3.33 -2.55
N GLY A 41 5.12 3.00 -1.91
CA GLY A 41 4.43 3.91 -1.01
C GLY A 41 3.19 3.33 -0.40
N TYR A 42 2.67 4.05 0.60
CA TYR A 42 1.38 3.77 1.22
C TYR A 42 0.46 4.97 1.08
N TRP A 43 -0.82 4.68 0.95
CA TRP A 43 -1.87 5.68 0.84
C TRP A 43 -3.18 5.20 1.43
N SER A 44 -3.88 6.10 2.10
CA SER A 44 -5.26 5.93 2.55
C SER A 44 -5.93 7.31 2.52
N PRO A 45 -7.23 7.42 2.21
CA PRO A 45 -7.94 8.70 2.17
C PRO A 45 -7.82 9.47 3.49
N ASP A 46 -7.99 8.77 4.61
CA ASP A 46 -8.04 9.38 5.96
C ASP A 46 -6.66 9.44 6.65
N ASN A 47 -5.57 9.17 5.92
CA ASN A 47 -4.21 9.07 6.49
C ASN A 47 -4.10 8.08 7.68
N VAL A 48 -4.83 6.96 7.61
CA VAL A 48 -4.96 5.95 8.68
C VAL A 48 -4.08 4.71 8.50
N CYS A 49 -3.32 4.59 7.42
CA CYS A 49 -2.47 3.43 7.13
C CYS A 49 -1.62 2.93 8.32
N PHE A 50 -1.04 3.86 9.09
CA PHE A 50 -0.14 3.56 10.22
C PHE A 50 -0.78 3.83 11.59
N SER A 51 -2.11 3.94 11.64
CA SER A 51 -2.82 4.09 12.91
C SER A 51 -2.75 2.81 13.74
N ASN A 52 -2.61 2.98 15.07
CA ASN A 52 -2.70 1.89 16.03
C ASN A 52 -3.80 2.19 17.06
N PRO A 53 -4.90 1.41 17.12
CA PRO A 53 -5.21 0.27 16.23
C PRO A 53 -5.53 0.72 14.79
N PRO A 54 -5.47 -0.19 13.78
CA PRO A 54 -5.83 0.12 12.40
C PRO A 54 -7.27 0.64 12.25
N LYS A 55 -7.39 1.91 11.86
CA LYS A 55 -8.67 2.62 11.77
C LYS A 55 -9.38 2.47 10.42
N GLY A 56 -8.71 1.95 9.38
CA GLY A 56 -9.32 1.78 8.07
C GLY A 56 -8.40 1.07 7.08
N ASP A 57 -8.82 1.09 5.82
CA ASP A 57 -8.07 0.48 4.74
C ASP A 57 -6.82 1.28 4.42
N CYS A 58 -5.78 0.53 4.07
CA CYS A 58 -4.51 1.04 3.60
C CYS A 58 -4.20 0.41 2.25
N ASN A 59 -3.69 1.23 1.34
CA ASN A 59 -3.19 0.81 0.05
C ASN A 59 -1.66 0.85 0.08
N GLY A 60 -1.02 -0.29 -0.15
CA GLY A 60 0.41 -0.37 -0.39
C GLY A 60 0.70 -0.68 -1.84
N LEU A 61 1.66 0.06 -2.40
CA LEU A 61 2.14 -0.16 -3.75
C LEU A 61 3.51 -0.82 -3.72
N PHE A 62 3.67 -1.92 -4.45
CA PHE A 62 4.89 -2.72 -4.49
C PHE A 62 5.31 -3.00 -5.93
N THR A 63 6.56 -3.41 -6.11
CA THR A 63 7.04 -3.99 -7.37
C THR A 63 7.08 -5.51 -7.26
N ARG A 64 6.97 -6.20 -8.41
CA ARG A 64 7.32 -7.63 -8.50
C ARG A 64 8.83 -7.83 -8.45
#